data_AF-A0A2B0LV69-F1
#
_entry.id   AF-A0A2B0LV69-F1
#
_cell.length_a   1.000
_cell.length_b   1.000
_cell.length_c   1.000
_cell.angle_alpha   90.00
_cell.angle_beta   90.00
_cell.angle_gamma   90.00
#
_symmetry.space_group_name_H-M   'P 1'
#
loop_
_entity.id
_entity.type
_entity.pdbx_description
1 polymer ?
#
loop_
_entity_poly.entity_id
_entity_poly.type
_entity_poly.pdbx_seq_one_letter_code
_entity_poly.pdbx_strand_id
1 'polypeptide(L)'
;MIKKIGVITLLCFLLSTNVFANTNQQIEVFDCQKEMVVQKQSLDPAIQKKAVQYAKSITGPFKNLNVVPKDGHMIKIPLSKPVSITNQWLQTTIDEVLILLPLNEKPYIMLYDDENNPHFYYVKGDPKGLLKQMNVKL
;
A
#
# COMPACT_ATOMS: atom_id res chain seq x y z
N MET A 1 -28.77 -30.41 -38.17
CA MET A 1 -28.82 -30.10 -36.72
C MET A 1 -27.77 -29.11 -36.21
N ILE A 2 -26.88 -28.57 -37.07
CA ILE A 2 -25.72 -27.76 -36.65
C ILE A 2 -26.05 -26.25 -36.43
N LYS A 3 -27.15 -25.74 -37.00
CA LYS A 3 -27.52 -24.31 -36.90
C LYS A 3 -27.98 -23.84 -35.51
N LYS A 4 -28.33 -24.77 -34.60
CA LYS A 4 -28.78 -24.43 -33.23
C LYS A 4 -27.63 -24.34 -32.23
N ILE A 5 -26.46 -24.92 -32.53
CA ILE A 5 -25.29 -24.92 -31.63
C ILE A 5 -24.65 -23.54 -31.54
N GLY A 6 -24.55 -22.80 -32.66
CA GLY A 6 -23.96 -21.46 -32.67
C GLY A 6 -24.71 -20.44 -31.80
N VAL A 7 -26.03 -20.58 -31.66
CA VAL A 7 -26.86 -19.70 -30.81
C VAL A 7 -26.59 -19.96 -29.33
N ILE A 8 -26.37 -21.22 -28.95
CA ILE A 8 -26.08 -21.62 -27.56
C ILE A 8 -24.69 -21.11 -27.17
N THR A 9 -23.70 -21.25 -28.05
CA THR A 9 -22.34 -20.74 -27.80
C THR A 9 -22.32 -19.22 -27.65
N LEU A 10 -23.09 -18.48 -28.46
CA LEU A 10 -23.20 -17.03 -28.35
C LEU A 10 -23.88 -16.58 -27.05
N LEU A 11 -24.87 -17.34 -26.56
CA LEU A 11 -25.57 -17.04 -25.31
C LEU A 11 -24.67 -17.24 -24.07
N CYS A 12 -23.75 -18.21 -24.10
CA CYS A 12 -22.79 -18.44 -23.01
C CYS A 12 -21.76 -17.30 -22.87
N PHE A 13 -21.38 -16.63 -23.96
CA PHE A 13 -20.48 -15.47 -23.90
C PHE A 13 -21.14 -14.24 -23.26
N LEU A 14 -22.46 -14.11 -23.34
CA LEU A 14 -23.20 -12.98 -22.75
C LEU A 14 -23.41 -13.12 -21.23
N LEU A 15 -23.10 -14.29 -20.66
CA LEU A 15 -23.24 -14.57 -19.22
C LEU A 15 -21.91 -14.43 -18.45
N SER A 16 -20.86 -13.88 -19.06
CA SER A 16 -19.62 -13.60 -18.35
C SER A 16 -19.87 -12.49 -17.33
N THR A 17 -20.11 -12.87 -16.08
CA THR A 17 -20.15 -11.94 -14.95
C THR A 17 -18.75 -11.36 -14.77
N ASN A 18 -18.63 -10.03 -14.79
CA ASN A 18 -17.43 -9.35 -14.32
C ASN A 18 -17.31 -9.62 -12.81
N VAL A 19 -16.56 -10.65 -12.44
CA VAL A 19 -16.14 -10.81 -11.06
C VAL A 19 -15.15 -9.68 -10.80
N PHE A 20 -15.59 -8.66 -10.05
CA PHE A 20 -14.66 -7.76 -9.41
C PHE A 20 -13.77 -8.62 -8.52
N ALA A 21 -12.50 -8.76 -8.91
CA ALA A 21 -11.51 -9.37 -8.05
C ALA A 21 -11.45 -8.51 -6.78
N ASN A 22 -12.16 -8.93 -5.73
CA ASN A 22 -11.83 -8.54 -4.37
C ASN A 22 -10.44 -9.12 -4.11
N THR A 23 -9.41 -8.38 -4.51
CA THR A 23 -8.07 -8.65 -4.05
C THR A 23 -8.18 -8.66 -2.53
N ASN A 24 -7.79 -9.78 -1.91
CA ASN A 24 -7.81 -9.92 -0.46
C ASN A 24 -6.72 -9.00 0.10
N GLN A 25 -7.00 -7.68 0.08
CA GLN A 25 -6.08 -6.64 0.46
C GLN A 25 -5.84 -6.78 1.96
N GLN A 26 -4.58 -6.95 2.31
CA GLN A 26 -4.14 -7.11 3.68
C GLN A 26 -3.05 -6.10 3.95
N ILE A 27 -3.00 -5.65 5.20
CA ILE A 27 -1.84 -4.93 5.70
C ILE A 27 -0.74 -5.97 5.92
N GLU A 28 0.43 -5.73 5.35
CA GLU A 28 1.58 -6.64 5.43
C GLU A 28 2.74 -5.96 6.14
N VAL A 29 3.36 -6.69 7.06
CA VAL A 29 4.59 -6.27 7.72
C VAL A 29 5.72 -7.14 7.21
N PHE A 30 6.67 -6.49 6.56
CA PHE A 30 7.88 -7.09 6.03
C PHE A 30 9.04 -6.82 6.99
N ASP A 31 9.79 -7.86 7.33
CA ASP A 31 11.05 -7.76 8.06
C ASP A 31 12.17 -7.63 7.03
N CYS A 32 12.86 -6.48 7.05
CA CYS A 32 13.88 -6.15 6.05
C CYS A 32 15.13 -7.03 6.17
N GLN A 33 15.41 -7.56 7.36
CA GLN A 33 16.55 -8.43 7.58
C GLN A 33 16.26 -9.88 7.18
N LYS A 34 15.03 -10.36 7.43
CA LYS A 34 14.60 -11.72 7.04
C LYS A 34 14.12 -11.80 5.59
N GLU A 35 14.00 -10.66 4.92
CA GLU A 35 13.52 -10.52 3.54
C GLU A 35 12.15 -11.19 3.29
N MET A 36 11.27 -11.17 4.30
CA MET A 36 9.97 -11.83 4.20
C MET A 36 8.87 -11.10 4.97
N VAL A 37 7.62 -11.35 4.57
CA VAL A 37 6.44 -10.92 5.32
C VAL A 37 6.34 -11.74 6.61
N VAL A 38 6.44 -11.06 7.74
CA VAL A 38 6.35 -11.66 9.09
C VAL A 38 4.96 -11.58 9.69
N GLN A 39 4.10 -10.69 9.17
CA GLN A 39 2.73 -10.56 9.63
C GLN A 39 1.82 -10.07 8.52
N LYS A 40 0.60 -10.62 8.49
CA LYS A 40 -0.52 -10.14 7.67
C LYS A 40 -1.73 -9.92 8.56
N GLN A 41 -2.49 -8.86 8.31
CA GLN A 41 -3.77 -8.63 8.97
C GLN A 41 -4.79 -8.03 8.00
N SER A 42 -6.07 -8.19 8.32
CA SER A 42 -7.15 -7.52 7.60
C SER A 42 -6.99 -6.00 7.61
N LEU A 43 -7.59 -5.33 6.64
CA LEU A 43 -7.65 -3.87 6.60
C LEU A 43 -8.25 -3.33 7.91
N ASP A 44 -7.60 -2.32 8.47
CA ASP A 44 -8.03 -1.63 9.68
C ASP A 44 -8.23 -0.14 9.34
N PRO A 45 -9.46 0.40 9.41
CA PRO A 45 -9.74 1.80 9.12
C PRO A 45 -8.94 2.79 9.97
N ALA A 46 -8.60 2.45 11.22
CA ALA A 46 -7.80 3.31 12.08
C ALA A 46 -6.34 3.36 11.62
N ILE A 47 -5.79 2.24 11.16
CA ILE A 47 -4.43 2.18 10.57
C ILE A 47 -4.39 2.91 9.23
N GLN A 48 -5.37 2.67 8.35
CA GLN A 48 -5.49 3.37 7.07
C GLN A 48 -5.58 4.89 7.26
N LYS A 49 -6.39 5.35 8.23
CA LYS A 49 -6.52 6.77 8.56
C LYS A 49 -5.17 7.36 8.99
N LYS A 50 -4.39 6.66 9.81
CA LYS A 50 -3.04 7.09 10.20
C LYS A 50 -2.08 7.12 9.02
N ALA A 51 -2.10 6.10 8.16
CA ALA A 51 -1.28 6.05 6.96
C ALA A 51 -1.54 7.25 6.04
N VAL A 52 -2.82 7.57 5.81
CA VAL A 52 -3.23 8.77 5.05
C VAL A 52 -2.79 10.06 5.75
N GLN A 53 -2.84 10.13 7.08
CA GLN A 53 -2.35 11.29 7.83
C GLN A 53 -0.85 11.50 7.62
N TYR A 54 -0.04 10.43 7.59
CA TYR A 54 1.38 10.52 7.26
C TYR A 54 1.61 11.00 5.82
N ALA A 55 0.87 10.47 4.85
CA ALA A 55 0.93 10.92 3.45
C ALA A 55 0.55 12.41 3.27
N LYS A 56 -0.35 12.92 4.12
CA LYS A 56 -0.71 14.36 4.15
C LYS A 56 0.27 15.23 4.93
N SER A 57 1.16 14.64 5.73
CA SER A 57 2.07 15.37 6.63
C SER A 57 3.52 15.37 6.16
N ILE A 58 3.75 15.24 4.84
CA ILE A 58 5.08 15.24 4.22
C ILE A 58 5.84 16.52 4.59
N THR A 59 7.06 16.34 5.13
CA THR A 59 7.95 17.42 5.53
C THR A 59 9.05 17.71 4.50
N GLY A 60 9.37 16.73 3.65
CA GLY A 60 10.33 16.89 2.57
C GLY A 60 10.70 15.56 1.89
N PRO A 61 11.43 15.61 0.77
CA PRO A 61 11.89 14.43 0.07
C PRO A 61 12.91 13.66 0.90
N PHE A 62 12.88 12.33 0.78
CA PHE A 62 13.95 11.47 1.23
C PHE A 62 15.18 11.69 0.34
N LYS A 63 16.36 11.79 0.94
CA LYS A 63 17.59 12.22 0.25
C LYS A 63 18.65 11.13 0.09
N ASN A 64 18.43 9.94 0.64
CA ASN A 64 19.43 8.88 0.55
C ASN A 64 19.22 8.09 -0.76
N LEU A 65 20.32 7.66 -1.36
CA LEU A 65 20.31 6.87 -2.60
C LEU A 65 19.78 5.45 -2.37
N ASN A 66 19.97 4.90 -1.16
CA ASN A 66 19.46 3.59 -0.79
C ASN A 66 18.07 3.73 -0.17
N VAL A 67 17.04 3.56 -1.00
CA VAL A 67 15.63 3.77 -0.62
C VAL A 67 14.98 2.56 0.06
N VAL A 68 15.59 1.38 -0.04
CA VAL A 68 15.14 0.18 0.66
C VAL A 68 16.05 -0.02 1.88
N PRO A 69 15.51 -0.01 3.10
CA PRO A 69 16.30 -0.21 4.31
C PRO A 69 16.79 -1.66 4.39
N LYS A 70 18.01 -1.85 4.87
CA LYS A 70 18.62 -3.18 5.07
C LYS A 70 18.15 -3.86 6.36
N ASP A 71 17.55 -3.09 7.26
CA ASP A 71 17.17 -3.53 8.59
C ASP A 71 15.84 -2.87 9.01
N GLY A 72 15.25 -3.35 10.09
CA GLY A 72 13.96 -2.86 10.57
C GLY A 72 12.78 -3.46 9.80
N HIS A 73 11.70 -2.69 9.66
CA HIS A 73 10.44 -3.17 9.11
C HIS A 73 9.90 -2.25 8.02
N MET A 74 9.14 -2.83 7.09
CA MET A 74 8.32 -2.10 6.14
C MET A 74 6.86 -2.52 6.30
N ILE A 75 5.94 -1.56 6.32
CA ILE A 75 4.51 -1.81 6.44
C ILE A 75 3.84 -1.40 5.13
N LYS A 76 3.23 -2.35 4.44
CA LYS A 76 2.40 -2.13 3.25
C LYS A 76 0.96 -1.95 3.69
N ILE A 77 0.36 -0.79 3.43
CA ILE A 77 -0.99 -0.44 3.85
C ILE A 77 -1.83 -0.09 2.62
N PRO A 78 -2.58 -1.06 2.07
CA PRO A 78 -3.55 -0.77 1.03
C PRO A 78 -4.68 0.09 1.59
N LEU A 79 -5.19 1.03 0.80
CA LEU A 79 -6.33 1.88 1.13
C LEU A 79 -7.60 1.29 0.53
N SER A 80 -8.66 1.24 1.33
CA SER A 80 -9.97 0.70 0.89
C SER A 80 -10.58 1.50 -0.27
N LYS A 81 -10.12 2.73 -0.48
CA LYS A 81 -10.46 3.58 -1.61
C LYS A 81 -9.30 4.52 -1.91
N PRO A 82 -9.12 4.94 -3.18
CA PRO A 82 -8.13 5.94 -3.52
C PRO A 82 -8.34 7.26 -2.76
N VAL A 83 -7.25 7.92 -2.39
CA VAL A 83 -7.24 9.17 -1.63
C VAL A 83 -6.38 10.19 -2.34
N SER A 84 -6.97 11.33 -2.69
CA SER A 84 -6.21 12.45 -3.25
C SER A 84 -5.33 13.10 -2.17
N ILE A 85 -4.05 13.25 -2.50
CA ILE A 85 -3.05 13.95 -1.72
C ILE A 85 -2.67 15.21 -2.49
N THR A 86 -2.71 16.33 -1.81
CA THR A 86 -2.32 17.62 -2.38
C THR A 86 -1.56 18.39 -1.33
N ASN A 87 -0.25 18.54 -1.56
CA ASN A 87 0.65 19.35 -0.76
C ASN A 87 1.79 19.86 -1.67
N GLN A 88 2.71 20.65 -1.11
CA GLN A 88 3.81 21.27 -1.87
C GLN A 88 4.79 20.27 -2.51
N TRP A 89 4.79 19.00 -2.09
CA TRP A 89 5.71 17.96 -2.54
C TRP A 89 5.08 16.96 -3.50
N LEU A 90 3.76 16.79 -3.43
CA LEU A 90 3.04 15.75 -4.18
C LEU A 90 1.58 16.18 -4.42
N GLN A 91 1.14 16.01 -5.67
CA GLN A 91 -0.25 16.16 -6.09
C GLN A 91 -0.63 14.93 -6.90
N THR A 92 -1.29 13.97 -6.27
CA THR A 92 -1.63 12.67 -6.89
C THR A 92 -2.77 11.98 -6.13
N THR A 93 -3.28 10.87 -6.65
CA THR A 93 -4.20 10.00 -5.91
C THR A 93 -3.49 8.71 -5.54
N ILE A 94 -3.45 8.40 -4.24
CA ILE A 94 -2.81 7.19 -3.74
C ILE A 94 -3.85 6.12 -3.40
N ASP A 95 -3.55 4.86 -3.65
CA ASP A 95 -4.33 3.70 -3.24
C ASP A 95 -3.60 2.84 -2.20
N GLU A 96 -2.33 3.15 -1.92
CA GLU A 96 -1.48 2.43 -0.99
C GLU A 96 -0.45 3.35 -0.34
N VAL A 97 -0.05 3.04 0.89
CA VAL A 97 1.06 3.70 1.59
C VAL A 97 2.04 2.63 2.08
N LEU A 98 3.32 2.76 1.70
CA LEU A 98 4.39 1.97 2.30
C LEU A 98 5.10 2.82 3.36
N ILE A 99 5.26 2.27 4.55
CA ILE A 99 5.96 2.92 5.66
C ILE A 99 7.24 2.16 5.92
N LEU A 100 8.37 2.84 5.82
CA LEU A 100 9.71 2.28 6.01
C LEU A 100 10.23 2.70 7.39
N LEU A 101 10.56 1.70 8.21
CA LEU A 101 10.93 1.83 9.63
C LEU A 101 12.32 1.21 9.87
N PRO A 102 13.40 1.80 9.33
CA PRO A 102 14.76 1.37 9.64
C PRO A 102 15.06 1.50 11.14
N LEU A 103 15.96 0.66 11.65
CA LEU A 103 16.32 0.66 13.07
C LEU A 103 17.06 1.95 13.47
N ASN A 104 18.04 2.34 12.66
CA ASN A 104 19.00 3.41 12.98
C ASN A 104 18.79 4.71 12.19
N GLU A 105 17.69 4.82 11.43
CA GLU A 105 17.37 6.00 10.65
C GLU A 105 15.95 6.52 10.97
N LYS A 106 15.66 7.74 10.49
CA LYS A 106 14.32 8.32 10.62
C LYS A 106 13.34 7.56 9.72
N PRO A 107 12.13 7.24 10.20
CA PRO A 107 11.06 6.72 9.35
C PRO A 107 10.75 7.62 8.15
N TYR A 108 10.42 6.99 7.04
CA TYR A 108 9.95 7.65 5.83
C TYR A 108 8.86 6.79 5.17
N ILE A 109 8.14 7.37 4.23
CA ILE A 109 7.10 6.68 3.47
C ILE A 109 7.47 6.61 2.00
N MET A 110 6.92 5.62 1.31
CA MET A 110 6.91 5.53 -0.14
C MET A 110 5.47 5.57 -0.63
N LEU A 111 5.22 6.41 -1.63
CA LEU A 111 3.93 6.59 -2.30
C LEU A 111 4.14 6.42 -3.80
N TYR A 112 3.18 5.79 -4.49
CA TYR A 112 3.12 5.81 -5.94
C TYR A 112 2.38 7.05 -6.43
N ASP A 113 2.86 7.66 -7.50
CA ASP A 113 2.09 8.67 -8.25
C ASP A 113 1.15 8.02 -9.27
N ASP A 114 0.40 8.84 -10.01
CA ASP A 114 -0.57 8.39 -11.02
C ASP A 114 0.11 7.68 -12.21
N GLU A 115 1.44 7.84 -12.38
CA GLU A 115 2.26 7.14 -13.38
C GLU A 115 2.91 5.87 -12.82
N ASN A 116 2.57 5.50 -11.57
CA ASN A 116 3.12 4.36 -10.83
C ASN A 116 4.63 4.47 -10.55
N ASN A 117 5.17 5.70 -10.48
CA ASN A 117 6.53 5.95 -10.04
C ASN A 117 6.58 6.04 -8.51
N PRO A 118 7.55 5.38 -7.84
CA PRO A 118 7.69 5.45 -6.40
C PRO A 118 8.40 6.73 -5.96
N HIS A 119 7.81 7.43 -5.00
CA HIS A 119 8.36 8.64 -4.37
C HIS A 119 8.52 8.47 -2.87
N PHE A 120 9.65 8.93 -2.33
CA PHE A 120 10.04 8.72 -0.94
C PHE A 120 10.08 10.02 -0.15
N TYR A 121 9.48 10.03 1.02
CA TYR A 121 9.25 11.26 1.79
C TYR A 121 9.43 11.07 3.30
N TYR A 122 10.01 12.08 3.94
CA TYR A 122 9.91 12.24 5.39
C TYR A 122 8.53 12.81 5.75
N VAL A 123 8.02 12.42 6.91
CA VAL A 123 6.69 12.81 7.40
C VAL A 123 6.74 13.33 8.83
N LYS A 124 5.74 14.12 9.20
CA LYS A 124 5.56 14.56 10.59
C LYS A 124 4.87 13.46 11.39
N GLY A 125 5.40 13.16 12.57
CA GLY A 125 4.89 12.16 13.52
C GLY A 125 5.87 11.01 13.73
N ASP A 126 5.43 9.97 14.43
CA ASP A 126 6.21 8.73 14.64
C ASP A 126 5.47 7.52 14.04
N PRO A 127 5.78 7.14 12.79
CA PRO A 127 5.21 5.96 12.16
C PRO A 127 5.56 4.63 12.85
N LYS A 128 6.62 4.57 13.69
CA LYS A 128 6.99 3.35 14.43
C LYS A 128 5.88 2.88 15.38
N GLY A 129 5.02 3.79 15.83
CA GLY A 129 3.86 3.48 16.66
C GLY A 129 2.85 2.51 16.02
N LEU A 130 2.84 2.37 14.69
CA LEU A 130 1.97 1.42 14.00
C LEU A 130 2.33 -0.04 14.28
N LEU A 131 3.61 -0.37 14.44
CA LEU A 131 4.04 -1.74 14.78
C LEU A 131 3.42 -2.19 16.11
N LYS A 132 3.38 -1.29 17.10
CA LYS A 132 2.75 -1.54 18.39
C LYS A 132 1.24 -1.72 18.25
N GLN A 133 0.57 -0.88 17.47
CA GLN A 133 -0.87 -1.00 17.24
C GLN A 133 -1.25 -2.33 16.57
N MET A 134 -0.39 -2.84 15.70
CA MET A 134 -0.57 -4.13 15.03
C MET A 134 -0.10 -5.33 15.87
N ASN A 135 0.42 -5.11 17.09
CA ASN A 135 0.99 -6.16 17.94
C ASN A 135 2.08 -7.00 17.25
N VAL A 136 2.93 -6.36 16.42
CA VAL A 136 4.02 -7.05 15.74
C VAL A 136 5.04 -7.55 16.75
N LYS A 137 5.38 -8.84 16.67
CA LYS A 137 6.49 -9.42 17.44
C LYS A 137 7.80 -8.96 16.81
N LEU A 138 8.47 -8.01 17.47
CA LEU A 138 9.79 -7.50 17.12
C LEU A 138 10.88 -8.49 17.50
#